data_AF-A0A1N6PIR4-F1
#
_entry.id   AF-A0A1N6PIR4-F1
#
_cell.length_a   1.000
_cell.length_b   1.000
_cell.length_c   1.000
_cell.angle_alpha   90.00
_cell.angle_beta   90.00
_cell.angle_gamma   90.00
#
_symmetry.space_group_name_H-M   'P 1'
#
loop_
_entity.id
_entity.type
_entity.pdbx_description
1 polymer ?
#
loop_
_entity_poly.entity_id
_entity_poly.type
_entity_poly.pdbx_seq_one_letter_code
_entity_poly.pdbx_strand_id
1 'polypeptide(L)'
;MNLLTLFYILNATLLILHEIESGYEREWKILKLPGEITSFLILHVPIIFVLFYGLLEVDQLSNFRFIMGLLTGLGGIIPFLVHKIFVKREERFNLLISNIIIYSNILTGIILFISSLYFLI
;
A
#
# COMPACT_ATOMS: atom_id res chain seq x y z
N MET A 1 16.54 9.41 10.38
CA MET A 1 15.20 8.84 10.08
C MET A 1 14.80 7.92 11.23
N ASN A 2 13.60 8.10 11.80
CA ASN A 2 13.11 7.23 12.88
C ASN A 2 12.57 5.91 12.32
N LEU A 3 12.32 4.91 13.18
CA LEU A 3 11.81 3.60 12.76
C LEU A 3 10.44 3.68 12.06
N LEU A 4 9.54 4.56 12.51
CA LEU A 4 8.23 4.73 11.92
C LEU A 4 8.35 5.24 10.47
N THR A 5 9.19 6.25 10.24
CA THR A 5 9.48 6.78 8.89
C THR A 5 10.11 5.70 8.01
N LEU A 6 11.02 4.87 8.54
CA LEU A 6 11.60 3.76 7.78
C LEU A 6 10.53 2.76 7.32
N PHE A 7 9.69 2.29 8.24
CA PHE A 7 8.62 1.36 7.90
C PHE A 7 7.57 2.00 6.99
N TYR A 8 7.31 3.30 7.12
CA TYR A 8 6.46 4.06 6.22
C TYR A 8 7.01 4.03 4.79
N ILE A 9 8.28 4.39 4.59
CA ILE A 9 8.91 4.41 3.27
C ILE A 9 8.94 3.00 2.67
N LEU A 10 9.33 1.99 3.45
CA LEU A 10 9.36 0.60 2.98
C LEU A 10 7.97 0.13 2.56
N ASN A 11 6.95 0.37 3.38
CA ASN A 11 5.58 -0.02 3.07
C ASN A 11 5.04 0.70 1.83
N ALA A 12 5.19 2.03 1.76
CA ALA A 12 4.76 2.81 0.60
C ALA A 12 5.49 2.38 -0.68
N THR A 13 6.78 2.07 -0.61
CA THR A 13 7.55 1.57 -1.76
C THR A 13 7.01 0.24 -2.26
N LEU A 14 6.77 -0.72 -1.35
CA LEU A 14 6.23 -2.03 -1.70
C LEU A 14 4.80 -1.93 -2.25
N LEU A 15 3.98 -1.05 -1.68
CA LEU A 15 2.65 -0.75 -2.19
C LEU A 15 2.70 -0.17 -3.60
N ILE A 16 3.56 0.81 -3.86
CA ILE A 16 3.73 1.39 -5.21
C ILE A 16 4.22 0.34 -6.21
N LEU A 17 5.18 -0.51 -5.83
CA LEU A 17 5.65 -1.61 -6.70
C LEU A 17 4.53 -2.59 -7.03
N HIS A 18 3.69 -2.90 -6.05
CA HIS A 18 2.49 -3.70 -6.27
C HIS A 18 1.52 -3.02 -7.24
N GLU A 19 1.21 -1.73 -7.06
CA GLU A 19 0.30 -1.01 -7.96
C GLU A 19 0.84 -0.87 -9.40
N ILE A 20 2.17 -0.81 -9.58
CA ILE A 20 2.81 -0.87 -10.91
C ILE A 20 2.52 -2.23 -11.57
N GLU A 21 2.67 -3.32 -10.83
CA GLU A 21 2.32 -4.66 -11.32
C GLU A 21 0.81 -4.80 -11.57
N SER A 22 -0.04 -4.23 -10.72
CA SER A 22 -1.49 -4.15 -10.92
C SER A 22 -1.86 -3.42 -12.21
N GLY A 23 -1.10 -2.39 -12.57
CA GLY A 23 -1.21 -1.71 -13.86
C GLY A 23 -0.91 -2.65 -15.03
N TYR A 24 0.17 -3.43 -14.95
CA TYR A 24 0.53 -4.43 -15.96
C TYR A 24 -0.52 -5.54 -16.08
N GLU A 25 -1.01 -6.05 -14.94
CA GLU A 25 -2.05 -7.09 -14.87
C GLU A 25 -3.44 -6.57 -15.24
N ARG A 26 -3.61 -5.26 -15.49
CA ARG A 26 -4.88 -4.64 -15.84
C ARG A 26 -5.93 -4.86 -14.76
N GLU A 27 -5.57 -4.61 -13.50
CA GLU A 27 -6.44 -4.86 -12.34
C GLU A 27 -7.79 -4.12 -12.43
N TRP A 28 -7.87 -3.01 -13.16
CA TRP A 28 -9.15 -2.36 -13.49
C TRP A 28 -10.17 -3.28 -14.17
N LYS A 29 -9.74 -4.33 -14.89
CA LYS A 29 -10.65 -5.35 -15.45
C LYS A 29 -11.21 -6.28 -14.37
N ILE A 30 -10.45 -6.51 -13.30
CA ILE A 30 -10.86 -7.31 -12.13
C ILE A 30 -11.84 -6.49 -11.28
N LEU A 31 -11.48 -5.23 -11.03
CA LEU A 31 -12.29 -4.26 -10.28
C LEU A 31 -13.49 -3.73 -11.07
N LYS A 32 -13.60 -4.08 -12.35
CA LYS A 32 -14.66 -3.64 -13.27
C LYS A 32 -14.81 -2.11 -13.31
N LEU A 33 -13.68 -1.39 -13.29
CA LEU A 33 -13.70 0.06 -13.29
C LEU A 33 -14.16 0.61 -14.66
N PRO A 34 -15.07 1.59 -14.70
CA PRO A 34 -15.51 2.21 -15.94
C PRO A 34 -14.38 3.07 -16.52
N GLY A 35 -14.20 3.09 -17.85
CA GLY A 35 -13.11 3.85 -18.47
C GLY A 35 -11.71 3.22 -18.30
N GLU A 36 -11.65 1.96 -17.84
CA GLU A 36 -10.44 1.13 -17.83
C GLU A 36 -9.23 1.81 -17.16
N ILE A 37 -8.09 1.90 -17.86
CA ILE A 37 -6.85 2.51 -17.35
C ILE A 37 -7.05 3.96 -16.91
N THR A 38 -7.95 4.73 -17.53
CA THR A 38 -8.17 6.13 -17.17
C THR A 38 -8.69 6.26 -15.73
N SER A 39 -9.70 5.47 -15.38
CA SER A 39 -10.21 5.46 -14.00
C SER A 39 -9.21 4.92 -12.99
N PHE A 40 -8.44 3.90 -13.39
CA PHE A 40 -7.37 3.35 -12.55
C PHE A 40 -6.34 4.43 -12.21
N LEU A 41 -5.85 5.18 -13.20
CA LEU A 41 -4.91 6.28 -12.96
C LEU A 41 -5.52 7.39 -12.10
N ILE A 42 -6.77 7.80 -12.35
CA ILE A 42 -7.45 8.83 -11.55
C ILE A 42 -7.56 8.41 -10.08
N LEU A 43 -7.84 7.14 -9.79
CA LEU A 43 -7.87 6.63 -8.42
C LEU A 43 -6.49 6.63 -7.76
N HIS A 44 -5.42 6.39 -8.53
CA HIS A 44 -4.05 6.35 -8.01
C HIS A 44 -3.46 7.71 -7.71
N VAL A 45 -3.87 8.77 -8.42
CA VAL A 45 -3.40 10.15 -8.13
C VAL A 45 -3.57 10.55 -6.67
N PRO A 46 -4.78 10.49 -6.06
CA PRO A 46 -4.96 10.84 -4.65
C PRO A 46 -4.26 9.86 -3.71
N ILE A 47 -4.18 8.56 -4.04
CA ILE A 47 -3.48 7.56 -3.22
C ILE A 47 -1.99 7.92 -3.12
N ILE A 48 -1.34 8.14 -4.26
CA ILE A 48 0.09 8.50 -4.30
C ILE A 48 0.33 9.86 -3.63
N PHE A 49 -0.56 10.82 -3.83
CA PHE A 49 -0.47 12.11 -3.14
C PHE A 49 -0.53 11.95 -1.60
N VAL A 50 -1.46 11.13 -1.10
CA VAL A 50 -1.58 10.82 0.34
C VAL A 50 -0.34 10.11 0.87
N LEU A 51 0.28 9.20 0.10
CA LEU A 51 1.55 8.55 0.48
C LEU A 51 2.69 9.55 0.64
N PHE A 52 2.87 10.47 -0.32
CA PHE A 52 3.92 11.47 -0.22
C PHE A 52 3.64 12.50 0.87
N TYR A 53 2.40 12.97 1.00
CA TYR A 53 2.01 13.86 2.09
C TYR A 53 2.24 13.20 3.45
N GLY A 54 1.87 11.93 3.60
CA GLY A 54 2.07 11.18 4.83
C GLY A 54 3.54 11.00 5.19
N LEU A 55 4.41 10.81 4.20
CA LEU A 55 5.85 10.78 4.43
C LEU A 55 6.35 12.10 5.05
N LEU A 56 5.88 13.25 4.56
CA LEU A 56 6.25 14.55 5.12
C LEU A 56 5.76 14.71 6.57
N GLU A 57 4.52 14.34 6.85
CA GLU A 57 3.95 14.39 8.21
C GLU A 57 4.71 13.48 9.19
N VAL A 58 5.08 12.27 8.75
CA VAL A 58 5.81 11.29 9.56
C VAL A 58 7.25 11.72 9.83
N ASP A 59 7.92 12.33 8.85
CA ASP A 59 9.29 12.82 9.00
C ASP A 59 9.37 14.09 9.87
N GLN A 60 8.42 15.02 9.69
CA GLN A 60 8.36 16.28 10.46
C GLN A 60 7.84 16.11 11.89
N LEU A 61 7.53 14.86 12.32
CA LEU A 61 6.99 14.53 13.63
C LEU A 61 5.69 15.29 13.96
N SER A 62 4.84 15.52 12.95
CA SER A 62 3.61 16.27 13.13
C SER A 62 2.59 15.50 13.99
N ASN A 63 1.55 16.21 14.44
CA ASN A 63 0.42 15.59 15.14
C ASN A 63 -0.31 14.52 14.29
N PHE A 64 -0.21 14.59 12.96
CA PHE A 64 -0.90 13.68 12.05
C PHE A 64 -0.07 12.43 11.69
N ARG A 65 1.20 12.34 12.10
CA ARG A 65 2.10 11.24 11.71
C ARG A 65 1.52 9.84 11.96
N PHE A 66 0.86 9.65 13.11
CA PHE A 66 0.33 8.34 13.48
C PHE A 66 -0.94 8.00 12.69
N ILE A 67 -1.77 9.00 12.37
CA ILE A 67 -2.92 8.81 11.49
C ILE A 67 -2.44 8.40 10.09
N MET A 68 -1.42 9.08 9.57
CA MET A 68 -0.84 8.74 8.26
C MET A 68 -0.20 7.35 8.25
N GLY A 69 0.46 6.97 9.35
CA GLY A 69 0.98 5.62 9.55
C GLY A 69 -0.11 4.54 9.60
N LEU A 70 -1.25 4.81 10.26
CA LEU A 70 -2.41 3.91 10.25
C LEU A 70 -2.98 3.72 8.84
N LEU A 71 -3.24 4.81 8.13
CA LEU A 71 -3.80 4.77 6.76
C LEU A 71 -2.88 4.03 5.79
N THR A 72 -1.57 4.30 5.86
CA THR A 72 -0.59 3.67 4.98
C THR A 72 -0.40 2.20 5.35
N GLY A 73 -0.34 1.89 6.65
CA GLY A 73 -0.27 0.50 7.13
C GLY A 73 -1.48 -0.34 6.71
N LEU A 74 -2.69 0.23 6.72
CA LEU A 74 -3.88 -0.41 6.14
C LEU A 74 -3.72 -0.64 4.63
N GLY A 75 -3.21 0.35 3.90
CA GLY A 75 -2.86 0.22 2.48
C GLY A 75 -1.96 -0.98 2.21
N GLY A 76 -0.94 -1.22 3.03
CA GLY A 76 -0.05 -2.37 2.90
C GLY A 76 -0.70 -3.74 3.13
N ILE A 77 -1.81 -3.80 3.87
CA ILE A 77 -2.55 -5.05 4.15
C ILE A 77 -3.48 -5.42 2.99
N ILE A 78 -4.04 -4.44 2.29
CA ILE A 78 -5.07 -4.64 1.25
C ILE A 78 -4.59 -5.58 0.12
N PRO A 79 -3.40 -5.42 -0.49
CA PRO A 79 -2.92 -6.30 -1.56
C PRO A 79 -2.92 -7.78 -1.18
N PHE A 80 -2.51 -8.10 0.04
CA PHE A 80 -2.51 -9.47 0.53
C PHE A 80 -3.93 -10.02 0.66
N LEU A 81 -4.85 -9.24 1.23
CA LEU A 81 -6.25 -9.64 1.35
C LEU A 81 -6.87 -9.89 -0.03
N VAL A 82 -6.66 -8.98 -0.98
CA VAL A 82 -7.21 -9.10 -2.33
C VAL A 82 -6.62 -10.30 -3.06
N HIS A 83 -5.30 -10.43 -3.15
CA HIS A 83 -4.67 -11.43 -4.03
C HIS A 83 -4.47 -12.80 -3.39
N LYS A 84 -4.39 -12.90 -2.06
CA LYS A 84 -4.14 -14.19 -1.37
C LYS A 84 -5.36 -14.74 -0.66
N ILE A 85 -6.35 -13.92 -0.33
CA ILE A 85 -7.57 -14.37 0.36
C ILE A 85 -8.79 -14.33 -0.56
N PHE A 86 -9.15 -13.16 -1.10
CA PHE A 86 -10.44 -12.96 -1.78
C PHE A 86 -10.45 -13.33 -3.26
N VAL A 87 -9.38 -12.99 -3.99
CA VAL A 87 -9.30 -13.14 -5.45
C VAL A 87 -8.10 -14.02 -5.78
N LYS A 88 -8.19 -15.32 -5.40
CA LYS A 88 -7.23 -16.32 -5.85
C LYS A 88 -7.43 -16.58 -7.35
N ARG A 89 -6.51 -16.11 -8.19
CA ARG A 89 -6.45 -16.47 -9.61
C ARG A 89 -5.09 -17.10 -9.91
N GLU A 90 -5.11 -18.28 -10.51
CA GLU A 90 -3.91 -19.09 -10.75
C GLU A 90 -2.91 -18.45 -11.74
N GLU A 91 -3.31 -17.40 -12.46
CA GLU A 91 -2.48 -16.82 -13.54
C GLU A 91 -1.90 -15.42 -13.24
N ARG A 92 -2.22 -14.77 -12.11
CA ARG A 92 -1.82 -13.37 -11.84
C ARG A 92 -1.15 -13.19 -10.49
N PHE A 93 -0.12 -12.34 -10.42
CA PHE A 93 0.69 -12.09 -9.21
C PHE A 93 1.33 -13.36 -8.60
N ASN A 94 1.77 -14.28 -9.46
CA ASN A 94 2.36 -15.55 -9.05
C ASN A 94 3.87 -15.64 -9.30
N LEU A 95 4.50 -14.58 -9.81
CA LEU A 95 5.96 -14.53 -9.89
C LEU A 95 6.53 -14.50 -8.46
N LEU A 96 7.73 -15.05 -8.31
CA LEU A 96 8.43 -15.06 -7.03
C LEU A 96 8.55 -13.65 -6.45
N ILE A 97 8.87 -12.66 -7.29
CA ILE A 97 9.03 -11.27 -6.86
C ILE A 97 7.70 -10.63 -6.44
N SER A 98 6.60 -10.93 -7.13
CA SER A 98 5.25 -10.46 -6.77
C SER A 98 4.86 -10.96 -5.39
N ASN A 99 5.13 -12.25 -5.11
CA ASN A 99 4.91 -12.83 -3.79
C ASN A 99 5.75 -12.13 -2.73
N ILE A 100 7.05 -11.94 -2.96
CA ILE A 100 7.92 -11.22 -2.03
C ILE A 100 7.36 -9.83 -1.75
N ILE A 101 6.98 -9.08 -2.78
CA ILE A 101 6.39 -7.74 -2.63
C ILE A 101 5.13 -7.81 -1.76
N ILE A 102 4.17 -8.67 -2.10
CA ILE A 102 2.88 -8.77 -1.37
C ILE A 102 3.10 -9.17 0.10
N TYR A 103 3.92 -10.19 0.37
CA TYR A 103 4.16 -10.67 1.74
C TYR A 103 4.98 -9.67 2.56
N SER A 104 5.97 -9.02 1.97
CA SER A 104 6.70 -7.93 2.62
C SER A 104 5.80 -6.71 2.86
N ASN A 105 4.86 -6.42 1.95
CA ASN A 105 3.95 -5.30 2.08
C ASN A 105 2.99 -5.48 3.27
N ILE A 106 2.38 -6.66 3.42
CA ILE A 106 1.55 -6.94 4.61
C ILE A 106 2.36 -6.94 5.90
N LEU A 107 3.57 -7.51 5.91
CA LEU A 107 4.42 -7.53 7.10
C LEU A 107 4.77 -6.10 7.54
N THR A 108 5.27 -5.28 6.63
CA THR A 108 5.61 -3.88 6.91
C THR A 108 4.36 -3.07 7.25
N GLY A 109 3.22 -3.35 6.61
CA GLY A 109 1.94 -2.68 6.86
C GLY A 109 1.39 -2.95 8.25
N ILE A 110 1.42 -4.22 8.71
CA ILE A 110 1.04 -4.60 10.07
C ILE A 110 1.94 -3.93 11.11
N ILE A 111 3.26 -3.97 10.89
CA ILE A 111 4.23 -3.32 11.81
C ILE A 111 3.94 -1.82 11.90
N LEU A 112 3.76 -1.15 10.75
CA LEU A 112 3.47 0.28 10.69
C LEU A 112 2.14 0.61 11.36
N PHE A 113 1.10 -0.19 11.11
CA PHE A 113 -0.23 0.00 11.69
C PHE A 113 -0.20 -0.14 13.21
N ILE A 114 0.35 -1.24 13.74
CA ILE A 114 0.41 -1.49 15.19
C ILE A 114 1.29 -0.43 15.87
N SER A 115 2.43 -0.08 15.29
CA SER A 115 3.30 0.97 15.84
C SER A 115 2.57 2.30 15.91
N SER A 116 1.83 2.65 14.86
CA SER A 116 1.08 3.91 14.81
C SER A 116 -0.09 3.92 15.80
N LEU A 117 -0.78 2.79 15.95
CA LEU A 117 -1.89 2.64 16.90
C LEU A 117 -1.40 2.78 18.35
N TYR A 118 -0.28 2.14 18.68
CA TYR A 118 0.31 2.17 20.01
C TYR A 118 0.63 3.59 20.50
N PHE A 119 1.06 4.48 19.60
CA PHE A 119 1.36 5.87 19.97
C PHE A 119 0.15 6.81 19.91
N LEU A 120 -0.99 6.36 19.40
CA LEU A 120 -2.23 7.15 19.33
C LEU A 120 -3.10 6.98 20.58
N ILE A 121 -2.94 5.87 21.30
CA ILE A 121 -3.68 5.50 22.53
C ILE A 121 -2.82 5.83 23.75
#